data_AF-A0A8I0FRK0-F1
#
_entry.id   AF-A0A8I0FRK0-F1
#
_cell.length_a   1.000
_cell.length_b   1.000
_cell.length_c   1.000
_cell.angle_alpha   90.00
_cell.angle_beta   90.00
_cell.angle_gamma   90.00
#
_symmetry.space_group_name_H-M   'P 1'
#
loop_
_entity.id
_entity.type
_entity.pdbx_description
1 polymer ?
#
loop_
_entity_poly.entity_id
_entity_poly.type
_entity_poly.pdbx_seq_one_letter_code
_entity_poly.pdbx_strand_id
1 'polypeptide(L)'
;MVYILYLDDRNKKNSRINNLNFIETRDNRMINKLNKKNKKIPQASSIYWNQIVQNRKLKKKITILSLGEAFFKIKKFNLNNHLKKEANYHYSDSRGFEKLRIKILNLYNKKYGCRLKSKNEILISAGSKIVSYFVFLTLLEKNDEVLTTEPAWLSYREQIYLCGAKIKFLKFNEKIQNIEKKITKKTKIFLLNNPNNPTGKYYSKKEVNLISKICRKKGVFFVCDEAYSDYLNFGEKYFSAIHCDRKLNHTIVINSLSKNFGMSGWRLGYVIANKKIIDRILVLNQHLITCAPTILQDYVTLNFEKLFNDNIKKIRKVMIKRQKIYEFLKKIDLKFLEGSSTFYFFISIPKKINTYNLCKKLLFKNNISFVPGDAYGKSVKNFVRMSIGTESLNNIKKALLVLKSYL
;
A
#
# COMPACT_ATOMS: atom_id res chain seq x y z
N MET A 1 17.41 15.25 -21.29
CA MET A 1 17.75 14.10 -22.16
C MET A 1 18.23 12.96 -21.26
N VAL A 2 17.34 12.05 -20.87
CA VAL A 2 17.62 11.00 -19.87
C VAL A 2 18.13 9.77 -20.61
N TYR A 3 19.41 9.42 -20.43
CA TYR A 3 19.99 8.19 -20.95
C TYR A 3 19.34 6.98 -20.26
N ILE A 4 18.59 6.20 -21.02
CA ILE A 4 18.01 4.91 -20.60
C ILE A 4 18.95 3.81 -21.08
N LEU A 5 19.57 3.10 -20.14
CA LEU A 5 20.36 1.90 -20.43
C LEU A 5 19.46 0.81 -21.03
N TYR A 6 19.70 0.52 -22.31
CA TYR A 6 19.23 -0.67 -22.99
C TYR A 6 19.97 -1.88 -22.40
N LEU A 7 19.24 -2.83 -21.81
CA LEU A 7 19.80 -4.16 -21.55
C LEU A 7 19.69 -4.95 -22.86
N ASP A 8 20.81 -5.06 -23.58
CA ASP A 8 20.98 -5.95 -24.74
C ASP A 8 21.04 -7.41 -24.25
N ASP A 9 20.33 -8.31 -24.94
CA ASP A 9 19.99 -9.67 -24.51
C ASP A 9 21.12 -10.68 -24.81
N ARG A 10 22.39 -10.22 -24.79
CA ARG A 10 23.53 -10.97 -25.36
C ARG A 10 24.61 -11.50 -24.41
N ASN A 11 24.46 -11.38 -23.09
CA ASN A 11 25.45 -11.98 -22.17
C ASN A 11 24.84 -13.08 -21.27
N LYS A 12 24.76 -14.29 -21.84
CA LYS A 12 24.72 -15.54 -21.08
C LYS A 12 26.15 -15.89 -20.65
N LYS A 13 26.45 -15.82 -19.34
CA LYS A 13 27.17 -16.83 -18.56
C LYS A 13 27.53 -16.27 -17.17
N ASN A 14 27.21 -17.08 -16.15
CA ASN A 14 27.73 -17.04 -14.78
C ASN A 14 27.56 -15.75 -13.96
N SER A 15 26.43 -15.65 -13.25
CA SER A 15 26.47 -15.19 -11.86
C SER A 15 25.31 -15.79 -11.07
N ARG A 16 25.61 -16.37 -9.90
CA ARG A 16 24.62 -16.69 -8.87
C ARG A 16 24.06 -15.37 -8.34
N ILE A 17 23.02 -14.83 -8.99
CA ILE A 17 22.34 -13.62 -8.54
C ILE A 17 21.38 -13.98 -7.40
N ASN A 18 21.94 -14.11 -6.20
CA ASN A 18 21.22 -13.97 -4.96
C ASN A 18 21.39 -12.52 -4.50
N ASN A 19 20.67 -11.56 -5.09
CA ASN A 19 20.31 -10.26 -4.49
C ASN A 19 19.42 -9.46 -5.47
N LEU A 20 18.28 -8.97 -4.99
CA LEU A 20 17.28 -8.16 -5.72
C LEU A 20 17.76 -6.72 -5.97
N ASN A 21 19.04 -6.52 -6.30
CA ASN A 21 19.59 -5.21 -6.65
C ASN A 21 19.57 -5.04 -8.17
N PHE A 22 18.54 -4.37 -8.68
CA PHE A 22 18.31 -4.12 -10.11
C PHE A 22 19.07 -2.91 -10.66
N ILE A 23 19.98 -2.32 -9.87
CA ILE A 23 20.86 -1.24 -10.29
C ILE A 23 22.22 -1.89 -10.57
N GLU A 24 22.59 -2.02 -11.84
CA GLU A 24 23.94 -2.45 -12.22
C GLU A 24 24.95 -1.42 -11.70
N THR A 25 25.89 -1.89 -10.89
CA THR A 25 27.01 -1.08 -10.42
C THR A 25 28.26 -1.63 -11.08
N ARG A 26 28.71 -0.98 -12.17
CA ARG A 26 30.11 -1.12 -12.59
C ARG A 26 30.99 -0.59 -11.45
N ASP A 27 32.14 -1.20 -11.24
CA ASP A 27 33.04 -0.87 -10.13
C ASP A 27 33.59 0.55 -10.33
N ASN A 28 32.92 1.52 -9.71
CA ASN A 28 33.18 2.93 -9.90
C ASN A 28 33.43 3.54 -8.54
N ARG A 29 34.62 4.15 -8.34
CA ARG A 29 35.10 4.66 -7.04
C ARG A 29 34.07 5.58 -6.35
N MET A 30 33.28 6.33 -7.13
CA MET A 30 32.19 7.19 -6.63
C MET A 30 30.98 6.42 -6.12
N ILE A 31 30.60 5.30 -6.76
CA ILE A 31 29.50 4.44 -6.28
C ILE A 31 29.83 3.89 -4.90
N ASN A 32 31.09 3.55 -4.63
CA ASN A 32 31.53 3.07 -3.31
C ASN A 32 31.36 4.11 -2.18
N LYS A 33 31.33 5.41 -2.50
CA LYS A 33 31.07 6.50 -1.54
C LYS A 33 29.59 6.78 -1.25
N LEU A 34 28.63 6.22 -2.01
CA LEU A 34 27.20 6.44 -1.74
C LEU A 34 26.79 5.92 -0.36
N ASN A 35 25.76 6.54 0.23
CA ASN A 35 25.26 6.21 1.56
C ASN A 35 24.99 4.70 1.72
N LYS A 36 25.68 4.08 2.69
CA LYS A 36 25.64 2.62 2.93
C LYS A 36 24.24 2.08 3.21
N LYS A 37 23.37 2.89 3.83
CA LYS A 37 21.98 2.53 4.14
C LYS A 37 21.14 2.50 2.87
N ASN A 38 21.25 3.53 2.03
CA ASN A 38 20.54 3.60 0.75
C ASN A 38 20.90 2.42 -0.17
N LYS A 39 22.19 2.06 -0.26
CA LYS A 39 22.66 0.92 -1.07
C LYS A 39 22.03 -0.44 -0.70
N LYS A 40 21.56 -0.60 0.52
CA LYS A 40 20.97 -1.86 1.01
C LYS A 40 19.47 -1.96 0.71
N ILE A 41 18.84 -0.89 0.23
CA ILE A 41 17.42 -0.86 -0.07
C ILE A 41 17.24 -1.29 -1.52
N PRO A 42 16.56 -2.41 -1.79
CA PRO A 42 16.27 -2.82 -3.16
C PRO A 42 15.26 -1.87 -3.80
N GLN A 43 15.27 -1.78 -5.12
CA GLN A 43 14.15 -1.14 -5.82
C GLN A 43 12.83 -1.82 -5.44
N ALA A 44 11.77 -1.03 -5.28
CA ALA A 44 10.45 -1.54 -4.99
C ALA A 44 9.96 -2.44 -6.14
N SER A 45 10.00 -3.76 -5.94
CA SER A 45 9.70 -4.77 -6.97
C SER A 45 8.39 -4.49 -7.72
N SER A 46 7.31 -4.11 -7.03
CA SER A 46 6.06 -3.79 -7.73
C SER A 46 6.17 -2.59 -8.67
N ILE A 47 6.98 -1.57 -8.34
CA ILE A 47 7.20 -0.39 -9.20
C ILE A 47 8.08 -0.78 -10.38
N TYR A 48 9.16 -1.52 -10.13
CA TYR A 48 10.05 -2.03 -11.17
C TYR A 48 9.28 -2.85 -12.22
N TRP A 49 8.46 -3.81 -11.79
CA TRP A 49 7.61 -4.59 -12.71
C TRP A 49 6.62 -3.71 -13.50
N ASN A 50 6.04 -2.70 -12.86
CA ASN A 50 5.13 -1.78 -13.54
C ASN A 50 5.86 -0.90 -14.58
N GLN A 51 7.10 -0.49 -14.32
CA GLN A 51 7.92 0.26 -15.29
C GLN A 51 8.25 -0.60 -16.51
N ILE A 52 8.63 -1.87 -16.33
CA ILE A 52 8.83 -2.80 -17.46
C ILE A 52 7.55 -2.92 -18.29
N VAL A 53 6.40 -3.08 -17.63
CA VAL A 53 5.09 -3.15 -18.30
C VAL A 53 4.80 -1.87 -19.08
N GLN A 54 5.05 -0.68 -18.50
CA GLN A 54 4.83 0.60 -19.19
C GLN A 54 5.71 0.73 -20.44
N ASN A 55 7.00 0.39 -20.35
CA ASN A 55 7.91 0.45 -21.49
C ASN A 55 7.52 -0.53 -22.60
N ARG A 56 7.03 -1.73 -22.24
CA ARG A 56 6.60 -2.74 -23.23
C ARG A 56 5.22 -2.45 -23.83
N LYS A 57 4.33 -1.77 -23.09
CA LYS A 57 3.01 -1.37 -23.58
C LYS A 57 3.06 -0.50 -24.83
N LEU A 58 4.17 0.22 -25.03
CA LEU A 58 4.40 1.00 -26.24
C LEU A 58 4.50 0.11 -27.50
N LYS A 59 4.76 -1.19 -27.35
CA LYS A 59 5.01 -2.13 -28.46
C LYS A 59 4.04 -3.31 -28.51
N LYS A 60 3.43 -3.72 -27.39
CA LYS A 60 2.53 -4.89 -27.31
C LYS A 60 1.39 -4.68 -26.32
N LYS A 61 0.24 -5.32 -26.57
CA LYS A 61 -0.86 -5.40 -25.60
C LYS A 61 -0.47 -6.36 -24.47
N ILE A 62 -0.52 -5.88 -23.23
CA ILE A 62 -0.17 -6.62 -22.01
C ILE A 62 -1.40 -6.72 -21.12
N THR A 63 -1.69 -7.91 -20.60
CA THR A 63 -2.66 -8.11 -19.53
C THR A 63 -1.99 -7.79 -18.21
N ILE A 64 -2.38 -6.69 -17.56
CA ILE A 64 -1.65 -6.17 -16.40
C ILE A 64 -2.32 -6.57 -15.09
N LEU A 65 -1.72 -7.53 -14.39
CA LEU A 65 -2.18 -7.95 -13.06
C LEU A 65 -1.18 -7.56 -11.97
N SER A 66 -0.14 -6.79 -12.29
CA SER A 66 0.89 -6.35 -11.35
C SER A 66 0.57 -5.05 -10.60
N LEU A 67 -0.44 -4.27 -11.06
CA LEU A 67 -0.66 -2.90 -10.60
C LEU A 67 -1.28 -2.78 -9.22
N GLY A 68 -0.88 -1.74 -8.49
CA GLY A 68 -1.49 -1.36 -7.22
C GLY A 68 -2.70 -0.44 -7.35
N GLU A 69 -3.38 -0.42 -8.49
CA GLU A 69 -4.46 0.54 -8.81
C GLU A 69 -5.70 -0.17 -9.31
N ALA A 70 -6.87 0.39 -8.99
CA ALA A 70 -8.15 -0.22 -9.33
C ALA A 70 -8.81 0.34 -10.59
N PHE A 71 -8.42 1.54 -11.05
CA PHE A 71 -9.12 2.25 -12.11
C PHE A 71 -8.13 2.99 -13.01
N PHE A 72 -8.26 2.85 -14.34
CA PHE A 72 -7.47 3.62 -15.31
C PHE A 72 -8.27 4.76 -15.96
N LYS A 73 -9.58 4.58 -16.14
CA LYS A 73 -10.46 5.65 -16.65
C LYS A 73 -10.91 6.51 -15.47
N ILE A 74 -10.05 7.44 -15.08
CA ILE A 74 -10.46 8.57 -14.25
C ILE A 74 -11.27 9.50 -15.17
N LYS A 75 -12.49 9.86 -14.79
CA LYS A 75 -13.26 10.88 -15.52
C LYS A 75 -12.39 12.14 -15.52
N LYS A 76 -12.10 12.74 -16.69
CA LYS A 76 -11.34 14.00 -16.74
C LYS A 76 -12.05 14.99 -15.82
N PHE A 77 -11.38 15.38 -14.74
CA PHE A 77 -11.92 16.31 -13.78
C PHE A 77 -11.75 17.71 -14.35
N ASN A 78 -12.81 18.51 -14.35
CA ASN A 78 -12.72 19.91 -14.78
C ASN A 78 -12.04 20.72 -13.66
N LEU A 79 -10.78 21.09 -13.89
CA LEU A 79 -9.99 21.90 -12.98
C LEU A 79 -10.03 23.40 -13.33
N ASN A 80 -10.74 23.82 -14.39
CA ASN A 80 -10.65 25.19 -14.93
C ASN A 80 -10.96 26.24 -13.86
N ASN A 81 -12.01 26.03 -13.06
CA ASN A 81 -12.37 26.99 -12.00
C ASN A 81 -11.35 27.03 -10.86
N HIS A 82 -10.58 25.96 -10.65
CA HIS A 82 -9.53 25.90 -9.63
C HIS A 82 -8.24 26.51 -10.12
N LEU A 83 -7.92 26.36 -11.40
CA LEU A 83 -6.80 27.01 -12.06
C LEU A 83 -6.99 28.53 -12.18
N LYS A 84 -8.22 29.04 -12.12
CA LYS A 84 -8.48 30.49 -12.09
C LYS A 84 -8.22 31.15 -10.73
N LYS A 85 -8.10 30.37 -9.64
CA LYS A 85 -7.86 30.93 -8.31
C LYS A 85 -6.36 31.11 -8.10
N GLU A 86 -5.91 32.36 -8.03
CA GLU A 86 -4.49 32.69 -7.79
C GLU A 86 -3.92 31.98 -6.56
N ALA A 87 -4.68 31.95 -5.45
CA ALA A 87 -4.31 31.24 -4.22
C ALA A 87 -3.92 29.76 -4.43
N ASN A 88 -4.41 29.10 -5.49
CA ASN A 88 -4.09 27.70 -5.75
C ASN A 88 -2.69 27.48 -6.34
N TYR A 89 -1.99 28.53 -6.78
CA TYR A 89 -0.60 28.47 -7.25
C TYR A 89 0.43 28.64 -6.13
N HIS A 90 -0.02 28.91 -4.91
CA HIS A 90 0.83 29.13 -3.75
C HIS A 90 0.80 27.96 -2.76
N TYR A 91 1.69 28.00 -1.77
CA TYR A 91 1.70 27.04 -0.67
C TYR A 91 0.40 27.08 0.13
N SER A 92 -0.05 25.92 0.60
CA SER A 92 -1.14 25.80 1.57
C SER A 92 -0.61 25.60 2.98
N ASP A 93 -1.51 25.61 3.98
CA ASP A 93 -1.24 25.08 5.32
C ASP A 93 -0.53 23.71 5.23
N SER A 94 0.60 23.56 5.91
CA SER A 94 1.38 22.33 5.98
C SER A 94 0.66 21.18 6.68
N ARG A 95 -0.42 21.43 7.43
CA ARG A 95 -1.34 20.37 7.91
C ARG A 95 -2.30 19.90 6.81
N GLY A 96 -2.39 20.64 5.70
CA GLY A 96 -3.40 20.51 4.66
C GLY A 96 -4.62 21.38 4.92
N PHE A 97 -5.42 21.59 3.88
CA PHE A 97 -6.61 22.44 3.89
C PHE A 97 -7.52 22.11 5.07
N GLU A 98 -7.80 23.12 5.89
CA GLU A 98 -8.67 22.97 7.05
C GLU A 98 -10.03 22.37 6.69
N LYS A 99 -10.68 22.90 5.65
CA LYS A 99 -11.97 22.41 5.17
C LYS A 99 -11.89 20.93 4.77
N LEU A 100 -10.79 20.48 4.18
CA LEU A 100 -10.58 19.08 3.84
C LEU A 100 -10.39 18.20 5.08
N ARG A 101 -9.62 18.67 6.07
CA ARG A 101 -9.46 17.98 7.36
C ARG A 101 -10.82 17.81 8.07
N ILE A 102 -11.67 18.84 8.05
CA ILE A 102 -13.04 18.76 8.59
C ILE A 102 -13.90 17.74 7.81
N LYS A 103 -13.82 17.71 6.48
CA LYS A 103 -14.53 16.71 5.65
C LYS A 103 -14.10 15.28 5.99
N ILE A 104 -12.80 15.04 6.19
CA ILE A 104 -12.28 13.73 6.61
C ILE A 104 -12.76 13.38 8.02
N LEU A 105 -12.71 14.32 8.97
CA LEU A 105 -13.24 14.14 10.33
C LEU A 105 -14.71 13.71 10.29
N ASN A 106 -15.54 14.44 9.54
CA ASN A 106 -16.96 14.17 9.41
C ASN A 106 -17.22 12.82 8.72
N LEU A 107 -16.41 12.46 7.72
CA LEU A 107 -16.48 11.14 7.09
C LEU A 107 -16.26 10.04 8.13
N TYR A 108 -15.23 10.15 8.96
CA TYR A 108 -14.94 9.15 9.99
C TYR A 108 -16.04 9.05 11.04
N ASN A 109 -16.52 10.19 11.54
CA ASN A 109 -17.59 10.22 12.55
C ASN A 109 -18.90 9.66 11.98
N LYS A 110 -19.30 10.04 10.76
CA LYS A 110 -20.55 9.58 10.12
C LYS A 110 -20.49 8.12 9.65
N LYS A 111 -19.41 7.74 8.95
CA LYS A 111 -19.31 6.43 8.29
C LYS A 111 -18.93 5.32 9.26
N TYR A 112 -17.94 5.58 10.11
CA TYR A 112 -17.42 4.58 11.03
C TYR A 112 -18.04 4.71 12.42
N GLY A 113 -18.68 5.83 12.77
CA GLY A 113 -19.20 6.06 14.13
C GLY A 113 -18.10 6.43 15.12
N CYS A 114 -16.97 6.95 14.63
CA CYS A 114 -15.87 7.40 15.47
C CYS A 114 -16.25 8.67 16.26
N ARG A 115 -15.42 9.04 17.24
CA ARG A 115 -15.58 10.26 18.05
C ARG A 115 -14.34 11.16 17.94
N LEU A 116 -13.90 11.42 16.71
CA LEU A 116 -12.83 12.40 16.46
C LEU A 116 -13.34 13.79 16.85
N LYS A 117 -12.53 14.53 17.61
CA LYS A 117 -12.94 15.78 18.25
C LYS A 117 -12.40 17.01 17.56
N SER A 118 -11.27 16.89 16.87
CA SER A 118 -10.59 18.07 16.31
C SER A 118 -9.99 17.81 14.95
N LYS A 119 -10.14 18.80 14.05
CA LYS A 119 -9.39 18.87 12.78
C LYS A 119 -7.87 18.81 12.96
N ASN A 120 -7.36 19.09 14.16
CA ASN A 120 -5.94 19.05 14.49
C ASN A 120 -5.44 17.62 14.84
N GLU A 121 -6.33 16.64 14.86
CA GLU A 121 -6.00 15.21 14.92
C GLU A 121 -5.70 14.63 13.53
N ILE A 122 -5.73 15.45 12.48
CA ILE A 122 -5.60 15.03 11.08
C ILE A 122 -4.53 15.87 10.40
N LEU A 123 -3.64 15.20 9.65
CA LEU A 123 -2.68 15.86 8.74
C LEU A 123 -2.75 15.21 7.37
N ILE A 124 -2.76 16.04 6.32
CA ILE A 124 -2.80 15.63 4.91
C ILE A 124 -1.45 15.96 4.26
N SER A 125 -0.91 15.02 3.49
CA SER A 125 0.36 15.18 2.77
C SER A 125 0.32 14.48 1.40
N ALA A 126 1.48 14.39 0.73
CA ALA A 126 1.72 13.92 -0.63
C ALA A 126 1.51 12.38 -0.84
N GLY A 127 0.40 11.87 -0.32
CA GLY A 127 -0.03 10.48 -0.35
C GLY A 127 0.40 9.68 0.89
N SER A 128 -0.29 8.56 1.11
CA SER A 128 -0.10 7.76 2.33
C SER A 128 1.31 7.19 2.49
N LYS A 129 2.06 6.97 1.40
CA LYS A 129 3.44 6.43 1.48
C LYS A 129 4.38 7.32 2.29
N ILE A 130 4.38 8.64 2.06
CA ILE A 130 5.24 9.55 2.83
C ILE A 130 4.69 9.74 4.25
N VAL A 131 3.37 9.77 4.39
CA VAL A 131 2.69 9.83 5.69
C VAL A 131 3.10 8.65 6.58
N SER A 132 3.10 7.41 6.07
CA SER A 132 3.59 6.24 6.80
C SER A 132 5.04 6.43 7.25
N TYR A 133 5.89 6.98 6.38
CA TYR A 133 7.28 7.24 6.72
C TYR A 133 7.44 8.30 7.82
N PHE A 134 6.63 9.36 7.80
CA PHE A 134 6.63 10.35 8.89
C PHE A 134 6.15 9.75 10.21
N VAL A 135 5.15 8.87 10.20
CA VAL A 135 4.73 8.14 11.40
C VAL A 135 5.91 7.33 11.95
N PHE A 136 6.64 6.60 11.09
CA PHE A 136 7.80 5.83 11.52
C PHE A 136 8.94 6.71 12.04
N LEU A 137 9.30 7.78 11.33
CA LEU A 137 10.32 8.74 11.78
C LEU A 137 9.95 9.46 13.09
N THR A 138 8.66 9.65 13.34
CA THR A 138 8.17 10.28 14.57
C THR A 138 8.26 9.35 15.78
N LEU A 139 8.08 8.05 15.56
CA LEU A 139 7.87 7.08 16.65
C LEU A 139 9.07 6.17 16.91
N LEU A 140 9.95 5.98 15.91
CA LEU A 140 11.02 4.99 15.96
C LEU A 140 12.39 5.64 16.12
N GLU A 141 13.18 5.03 16.99
CA GLU A 141 14.60 5.26 17.12
C GLU A 141 15.42 4.12 16.49
N LYS A 142 16.74 4.32 16.43
CA LYS A 142 17.67 3.28 16.00
C LYS A 142 17.51 2.03 16.88
N ASN A 143 17.42 0.86 16.23
CA ASN A 143 17.24 -0.47 16.85
C ASN A 143 15.86 -0.76 17.45
N ASP A 144 14.89 0.16 17.38
CA ASP A 144 13.50 -0.17 17.70
C ASP A 144 12.97 -1.28 16.79
N GLU A 145 11.95 -1.98 17.26
CA GLU A 145 11.29 -3.06 16.55
C GLU A 145 9.85 -2.68 16.18
N VAL A 146 9.48 -2.98 14.93
CA VAL A 146 8.10 -2.91 14.44
C VAL A 146 7.62 -4.33 14.19
N LEU A 147 6.60 -4.77 14.90
CA LEU A 147 5.95 -6.05 14.68
C LEU A 147 4.81 -5.88 13.67
N THR A 148 4.73 -6.72 12.64
CA THR A 148 3.63 -6.70 11.66
C THR A 148 3.27 -8.11 11.20
N THR A 149 2.14 -8.26 10.50
CA THR A 149 1.73 -9.52 9.90
C THR A 149 2.38 -9.73 8.54
N GLU A 150 2.76 -10.97 8.23
CA GLU A 150 3.21 -11.38 6.90
C GLU A 150 2.05 -12.07 6.16
N PRO A 151 1.88 -11.86 4.85
CA PRO A 151 2.63 -10.90 4.03
C PRO A 151 2.22 -9.45 4.26
N ALA A 152 3.19 -8.55 4.09
CA ALA A 152 3.02 -7.12 4.32
C ALA A 152 3.36 -6.31 3.08
N TRP A 153 2.85 -5.09 2.99
CA TRP A 153 3.22 -4.19 1.91
C TRP A 153 4.72 -3.89 1.91
N LEU A 154 5.34 -4.10 0.75
CA LEU A 154 6.79 -4.08 0.54
C LEU A 154 7.52 -2.85 1.10
N SER A 155 6.87 -1.67 1.09
CA SER A 155 7.53 -0.42 1.50
C SER A 155 7.67 -0.29 3.02
N TYR A 156 6.93 -1.05 3.83
CA TYR A 156 7.08 -0.98 5.29
C TYR A 156 8.48 -1.36 5.73
N ARG A 157 9.00 -2.50 5.26
CA ARG A 157 10.35 -2.98 5.60
C ARG A 157 11.41 -1.91 5.31
N GLU A 158 11.34 -1.31 4.12
CA GLU A 158 12.35 -0.36 3.68
C GLU A 158 12.24 0.98 4.42
N GLN A 159 11.03 1.46 4.69
CA GLN A 159 10.81 2.69 5.45
C GLN A 159 11.25 2.55 6.92
N ILE A 160 10.93 1.42 7.55
CA ILE A 160 11.36 1.12 8.93
C ILE A 160 12.88 0.98 8.98
N TYR A 161 13.47 0.30 7.99
CA TYR A 161 14.92 0.23 7.84
C TYR A 161 15.55 1.62 7.70
N LEU A 162 14.96 2.52 6.89
CA LEU A 162 15.37 3.92 6.75
C LEU A 162 15.30 4.72 8.05
N CYS A 163 14.48 4.34 9.02
CA CYS A 163 14.48 4.91 10.38
C CYS A 163 15.60 4.33 11.26
N GLY A 164 16.28 3.27 10.83
CA GLY A 164 17.30 2.55 11.63
C GLY A 164 16.69 1.49 12.55
N ALA A 165 15.40 1.23 12.41
CA ALA A 165 14.64 0.24 13.14
C ALA A 165 14.61 -1.11 12.39
N LYS A 166 14.07 -2.14 13.05
CA LYS A 166 13.97 -3.51 12.55
C LYS A 166 12.51 -3.93 12.45
N ILE A 167 12.12 -4.47 11.30
CA ILE A 167 10.81 -5.10 11.15
C ILE A 167 10.87 -6.56 11.60
N LYS A 168 9.87 -7.00 12.36
CA LYS A 168 9.61 -8.40 12.71
C LYS A 168 8.27 -8.82 12.13
N PHE A 169 8.26 -9.99 11.50
CA PHE A 169 7.09 -10.53 10.84
C PHE A 169 6.48 -11.65 11.67
N LEU A 170 5.17 -11.58 11.87
CA LEU A 170 4.35 -12.72 12.25
C LEU A 170 4.06 -13.51 10.99
N LYS A 171 4.37 -14.80 11.01
CA LYS A 171 4.13 -15.67 9.85
C LYS A 171 2.64 -15.69 9.52
N PHE A 172 2.28 -15.86 8.26
CA PHE A 172 0.88 -15.73 7.81
C PHE A 172 -0.12 -16.70 8.48
N ASN A 173 0.37 -17.80 9.06
CA ASN A 173 -0.43 -18.77 9.82
C ASN A 173 -0.41 -18.54 11.35
N GLU A 174 0.30 -17.53 11.85
CA GLU A 174 0.30 -17.22 13.28
C GLU A 174 -1.02 -16.58 13.70
N LYS A 175 -1.62 -17.16 14.74
CA LYS A 175 -2.83 -16.63 15.39
C LYS A 175 -2.52 -15.29 16.07
N ILE A 176 -3.44 -14.36 15.96
CA ILE A 176 -3.35 -12.99 16.54
C ILE A 176 -3.18 -13.03 18.06
N GLN A 177 -3.74 -14.04 18.72
CA GLN A 177 -3.58 -14.28 20.15
C GLN A 177 -2.11 -14.45 20.56
N ASN A 178 -1.24 -14.88 19.64
CA ASN A 178 0.18 -15.08 19.90
C ASN A 178 1.02 -13.80 19.75
N ILE A 179 0.42 -12.68 19.33
CA ILE A 179 1.12 -11.38 19.17
C ILE A 179 1.80 -10.96 20.46
N GLU A 180 1.12 -11.13 21.61
CA GLU A 180 1.64 -10.67 22.90
C GLU A 180 3.00 -11.30 23.23
N LYS A 181 3.21 -12.57 22.86
CA LYS A 181 4.47 -13.31 23.08
C LYS A 181 5.62 -12.85 22.18
N LYS A 182 5.31 -12.11 21.11
CA LYS A 182 6.27 -11.65 20.11
C LYS A 182 6.72 -10.21 20.35
N ILE A 183 6.00 -9.50 21.21
CA ILE A 183 6.37 -8.16 21.67
C ILE A 183 7.56 -8.29 22.63
N THR A 184 8.62 -7.54 22.34
CA THR A 184 9.83 -7.45 23.16
C THR A 184 9.94 -6.06 23.78
N LYS A 185 10.92 -5.85 24.68
CA LYS A 185 11.26 -4.51 25.20
C LYS A 185 11.65 -3.50 24.10
N LYS A 186 12.07 -3.97 22.92
CA LYS A 186 12.41 -3.12 21.77
C LYS A 186 11.22 -2.86 20.85
N THR A 187 10.10 -3.58 21.03
CA THR A 187 8.94 -3.39 20.17
C THR A 187 8.27 -2.05 20.49
N LYS A 188 8.25 -1.16 19.51
CA LYS A 188 7.67 0.19 19.63
C LYS A 188 6.32 0.30 18.94
N ILE A 189 6.16 -0.41 17.84
CA ILE A 189 4.96 -0.37 16.99
C ILE A 189 4.47 -1.79 16.71
N PHE A 190 3.17 -2.00 16.83
CA PHE A 190 2.45 -3.02 16.06
C PHE A 190 1.81 -2.38 14.84
N LEU A 191 2.22 -2.80 13.65
CA LEU A 191 1.73 -2.29 12.37
C LEU A 191 0.77 -3.30 11.74
N LEU A 192 -0.46 -2.86 11.45
CA LEU A 192 -1.46 -3.64 10.74
C LEU A 192 -1.84 -2.93 9.43
N ASN A 193 -1.93 -3.67 8.33
CA ASN A 193 -2.61 -3.19 7.13
C ASN A 193 -3.95 -3.90 6.99
N ASN A 194 -5.05 -3.14 7.12
CA ASN A 194 -6.39 -3.70 7.17
C ASN A 194 -7.39 -2.88 6.34
N PRO A 195 -7.95 -3.41 5.24
CA PRO A 195 -7.65 -4.71 4.64
C PRO A 195 -6.22 -4.83 4.07
N ASN A 196 -5.69 -6.04 4.10
CA ASN A 196 -4.29 -6.32 3.79
C ASN A 196 -4.00 -6.33 2.28
N ASN A 197 -2.94 -5.64 1.87
CA ASN A 197 -2.21 -5.89 0.63
C ASN A 197 -0.92 -6.68 0.99
N PRO A 198 -0.74 -7.90 0.48
CA PRO A 198 -1.30 -8.42 -0.78
C PRO A 198 -2.46 -9.42 -0.69
N THR A 199 -2.88 -9.87 0.49
CA THR A 199 -3.78 -11.05 0.59
C THR A 199 -5.25 -10.74 0.33
N GLY A 200 -5.69 -9.52 0.62
CA GLY A 200 -7.10 -9.19 0.73
C GLY A 200 -7.74 -9.64 2.04
N LYS A 201 -6.97 -10.05 3.05
CA LYS A 201 -7.49 -10.37 4.38
C LYS A 201 -8.04 -9.11 5.05
N TYR A 202 -9.26 -9.20 5.56
CA TYR A 202 -9.85 -8.21 6.46
C TYR A 202 -9.85 -8.76 7.88
N TYR A 203 -9.23 -8.02 8.80
CA TYR A 203 -9.23 -8.32 10.22
C TYR A 203 -10.50 -7.74 10.84
N SER A 204 -11.25 -8.61 11.50
CA SER A 204 -12.56 -8.30 12.08
C SER A 204 -12.47 -7.34 13.26
N LYS A 205 -13.62 -6.76 13.65
CA LYS A 205 -13.75 -5.95 14.88
C LYS A 205 -13.17 -6.66 16.11
N LYS A 206 -13.40 -7.96 16.27
CA LYS A 206 -12.88 -8.74 17.41
C LYS A 206 -11.36 -8.78 17.40
N GLU A 207 -10.76 -9.04 16.24
CA GLU A 207 -9.31 -9.13 16.07
C GLU A 207 -8.62 -7.77 16.24
N VAL A 208 -9.15 -6.70 15.63
CA VAL A 208 -8.60 -5.34 15.76
C VAL A 208 -8.67 -4.84 17.22
N ASN A 209 -9.78 -5.12 17.93
CA ASN A 209 -9.89 -4.80 19.36
C ASN A 209 -8.89 -5.59 20.21
N LEU A 210 -8.69 -6.89 19.92
CA LEU A 210 -7.71 -7.70 20.61
C LEU A 210 -6.29 -7.15 20.42
N ILE A 211 -5.92 -6.82 19.18
CA ILE A 211 -4.62 -6.21 18.85
C ILE A 211 -4.42 -4.92 19.65
N SER A 212 -5.38 -3.99 19.59
CA SER A 212 -5.26 -2.72 20.31
C SER A 212 -5.20 -2.90 21.83
N LYS A 213 -5.94 -3.86 22.40
CA LYS A 213 -5.86 -4.22 23.82
C LYS A 213 -4.47 -4.71 24.21
N ILE A 214 -3.87 -5.60 23.41
CA ILE A 214 -2.50 -6.09 23.62
C ILE A 214 -1.52 -4.92 23.51
N CYS A 215 -1.68 -4.05 22.51
CA CYS A 215 -0.79 -2.91 22.30
C CYS A 215 -0.79 -1.96 23.50
N ARG A 216 -1.98 -1.61 23.98
CA ARG A 216 -2.17 -0.79 25.18
C ARG A 216 -1.54 -1.44 26.42
N LYS A 217 -1.78 -2.73 26.65
CA LYS A 217 -1.21 -3.49 27.79
C LYS A 217 0.32 -3.48 27.77
N LYS A 218 0.94 -3.52 26.59
CA LYS A 218 2.39 -3.57 26.42
C LYS A 218 3.05 -2.21 26.23
N GLY A 219 2.29 -1.11 26.22
CA GLY A 219 2.82 0.23 25.98
C GLY A 219 3.39 0.42 24.58
N VAL A 220 2.87 -0.29 23.57
CA VAL A 220 3.30 -0.18 22.18
C VAL A 220 2.25 0.58 21.36
N PHE A 221 2.70 1.36 20.37
CA PHE A 221 1.80 2.05 19.46
C PHE A 221 1.11 1.06 18.53
N PHE A 222 -0.18 1.25 18.28
CA PHE A 222 -0.93 0.53 17.28
C PHE A 222 -1.09 1.41 16.04
N VAL A 223 -0.36 1.09 14.97
CA VAL A 223 -0.47 1.78 13.68
C VAL A 223 -1.30 0.93 12.73
N CYS A 224 -2.41 1.48 12.23
CA CYS A 224 -3.28 0.81 11.27
C CYS A 224 -3.28 1.56 9.93
N ASP A 225 -2.76 0.92 8.88
CA ASP A 225 -2.94 1.39 7.49
C ASP A 225 -4.28 0.87 6.96
N GLU A 226 -5.21 1.81 6.80
CA GLU A 226 -6.60 1.61 6.39
C GLU A 226 -6.84 1.98 4.92
N ALA A 227 -5.79 2.02 4.09
CA ALA A 227 -5.87 2.48 2.70
C ALA A 227 -6.88 1.74 1.83
N TYR A 228 -7.35 0.55 2.25
CA TYR A 228 -8.35 -0.24 1.52
C TYR A 228 -9.69 -0.37 2.28
N SER A 229 -9.96 0.50 3.27
CA SER A 229 -11.13 0.43 4.16
C SER A 229 -12.47 0.26 3.46
N ASP A 230 -12.56 0.67 2.19
CA ASP A 230 -13.80 0.68 1.44
C ASP A 230 -13.99 -0.56 0.54
N TYR A 231 -12.94 -1.36 0.36
CA TYR A 231 -12.94 -2.56 -0.49
C TYR A 231 -13.29 -3.81 0.33
N LEU A 232 -14.53 -3.89 0.81
CA LEU A 232 -15.05 -5.00 1.60
C LEU A 232 -16.10 -5.83 0.85
N ASN A 233 -16.47 -7.00 1.38
CA ASN A 233 -17.58 -7.77 0.83
C ASN A 233 -18.93 -7.07 1.04
N PHE A 234 -19.93 -7.51 0.27
CA PHE A 234 -21.30 -7.02 0.42
C PHE A 234 -21.82 -7.26 1.84
N GLY A 235 -22.42 -6.22 2.43
CA GLY A 235 -22.95 -6.26 3.79
C GLY A 235 -21.92 -5.97 4.90
N GLU A 236 -20.62 -6.07 4.62
CA GLU A 236 -19.60 -5.77 5.62
C GLU A 236 -19.44 -4.26 5.86
N LYS A 237 -19.28 -3.89 7.13
CA LYS A 237 -18.90 -2.54 7.56
C LYS A 237 -17.46 -2.56 8.06
N TYR A 238 -16.68 -1.58 7.60
CA TYR A 238 -15.30 -1.44 8.03
C TYR A 238 -15.22 -0.96 9.48
N PHE A 239 -14.40 -1.63 10.28
CA PHE A 239 -14.10 -1.25 11.65
C PHE A 239 -12.73 -0.58 11.72
N SER A 240 -12.73 0.76 11.77
CA SER A 240 -11.50 1.54 11.92
C SER A 240 -10.88 1.37 13.31
N ALA A 241 -9.55 1.33 13.37
CA ALA A 241 -8.78 1.20 14.60
C ALA A 241 -9.01 2.36 15.59
N ILE A 242 -9.45 3.54 15.11
CA ILE A 242 -9.81 4.69 15.96
C ILE A 242 -10.86 4.30 17.03
N HIS A 243 -11.72 3.32 16.75
CA HIS A 243 -12.70 2.83 17.73
C HIS A 243 -12.07 2.22 18.98
N CYS A 244 -10.86 1.66 18.86
CA CYS A 244 -10.20 0.98 19.96
C CYS A 244 -9.60 1.95 20.98
N ASP A 245 -9.46 3.22 20.62
CA ASP A 245 -8.77 4.25 21.39
C ASP A 245 -9.36 5.64 21.12
N ARG A 246 -10.40 5.99 21.89
CA ARG A 246 -11.14 7.26 21.73
C ARG A 246 -10.28 8.52 21.92
N LYS A 247 -9.15 8.42 22.62
CA LYS A 247 -8.25 9.56 22.87
C LYS A 247 -7.03 9.55 21.96
N LEU A 248 -6.88 8.53 21.10
CA LEU A 248 -5.72 8.32 20.23
C LEU A 248 -4.39 8.36 21.00
N ASN A 249 -4.40 7.84 22.23
CA ASN A 249 -3.22 7.81 23.10
C ASN A 249 -2.11 6.93 22.52
N HIS A 250 -2.48 5.79 21.93
CA HIS A 250 -1.54 4.83 21.34
C HIS A 250 -1.94 4.38 19.93
N THR A 251 -3.10 4.78 19.43
CA THR A 251 -3.57 4.42 18.08
C THR A 251 -3.30 5.51 17.06
N ILE A 252 -2.71 5.12 15.92
CA ILE A 252 -2.48 5.96 14.75
C ILE A 252 -3.12 5.28 13.54
N VAL A 253 -3.91 6.03 12.77
CA VAL A 253 -4.49 5.55 11.51
C VAL A 253 -3.84 6.28 10.34
N ILE A 254 -3.45 5.52 9.32
CA ILE A 254 -2.97 6.04 8.04
C ILE A 254 -4.00 5.66 6.98
N ASN A 255 -4.38 6.59 6.11
CA ASN A 255 -5.28 6.29 5.02
C ASN A 255 -4.95 7.11 3.76
N SER A 256 -5.60 6.79 2.65
CA SER A 256 -5.21 7.21 1.31
C SER A 256 -6.43 7.54 0.45
N LEU A 257 -6.40 8.70 -0.20
CA LEU A 257 -7.36 9.02 -1.26
C LEU A 257 -7.04 8.22 -2.55
N SER A 258 -5.86 7.59 -2.60
CA SER A 258 -5.44 6.79 -3.75
C SER A 258 -6.36 5.63 -4.06
N LYS A 259 -7.06 5.08 -3.06
CA LYS A 259 -7.93 3.89 -3.22
C LYS A 259 -9.38 4.25 -2.92
N ASN A 260 -9.65 4.83 -1.74
CA ASN A 260 -11.01 5.18 -1.31
C ASN A 260 -11.68 6.26 -2.18
N PHE A 261 -10.90 7.06 -2.90
CA PHE A 261 -11.40 8.02 -3.88
C PHE A 261 -10.98 7.68 -5.33
N GLY A 262 -10.16 6.64 -5.53
CA GLY A 262 -9.68 6.25 -6.86
C GLY A 262 -8.70 7.25 -7.49
N MET A 263 -7.93 7.97 -6.66
CA MET A 263 -7.10 9.12 -7.06
C MET A 263 -5.61 8.88 -6.78
N SER A 264 -5.05 7.76 -7.22
CA SER A 264 -3.67 7.36 -6.91
C SER A 264 -2.61 8.34 -7.39
N GLY A 265 -2.77 8.87 -8.60
CA GLY A 265 -1.90 9.88 -9.20
C GLY A 265 -1.98 11.27 -8.55
N TRP A 266 -2.99 11.52 -7.71
CA TRP A 266 -3.23 12.83 -7.11
C TRP A 266 -2.40 13.09 -5.85
N ARG A 267 -1.77 12.03 -5.33
CA ARG A 267 -0.84 12.13 -4.21
C ARG A 267 -1.46 12.82 -2.98
N LEU A 268 -2.66 12.38 -2.59
CA LEU A 268 -3.29 12.78 -1.34
C LEU A 268 -3.47 11.59 -0.41
N GLY A 269 -3.01 11.75 0.83
CA GLY A 269 -3.16 10.78 1.92
C GLY A 269 -3.01 11.48 3.25
N TYR A 270 -3.46 10.84 4.31
CA TYR A 270 -3.56 11.48 5.62
C TYR A 270 -3.28 10.51 6.76
N VAL A 271 -2.93 11.09 7.89
CA VAL A 271 -2.80 10.42 9.19
C VAL A 271 -3.81 11.00 10.16
N ILE A 272 -4.33 10.13 11.01
CA ILE A 272 -5.16 10.48 12.16
C ILE A 272 -4.44 9.99 13.42
N ALA A 273 -4.13 10.90 14.33
CA ALA A 273 -3.48 10.63 15.61
C ALA A 273 -3.81 11.74 16.61
N ASN A 274 -3.44 11.58 17.87
CA ASN A 274 -3.57 12.69 18.82
C ASN A 274 -2.74 13.91 18.35
N LYS A 275 -3.12 15.10 18.82
CA LYS A 275 -2.50 16.37 18.43
C LYS A 275 -0.98 16.39 18.63
N LYS A 276 -0.47 15.82 19.73
CA LYS A 276 0.98 15.83 20.04
C LYS A 276 1.77 15.07 18.98
N ILE A 277 1.27 13.92 18.53
CA ILE A 277 1.88 13.14 17.44
C ILE A 277 1.75 13.90 16.11
N ILE A 278 0.58 14.47 15.83
CA ILE A 278 0.35 15.25 14.59
C ILE A 278 1.30 16.44 14.50
N ASP A 279 1.56 17.16 15.59
CA ASP A 279 2.47 18.30 15.60
C ASP A 279 3.92 17.88 15.34
N ARG A 280 4.35 16.69 15.76
CA ARG A 280 5.68 16.15 15.39
C ARG A 280 5.75 15.71 13.93
N ILE A 281 4.69 15.08 13.42
CA ILE A 281 4.57 14.73 12.00
C ILE A 281 4.57 16.00 11.13
N LEU A 282 3.95 17.08 11.60
CA LEU A 282 3.93 18.36 10.90
C LEU A 282 5.33 18.91 10.66
N VAL A 283 6.21 18.90 11.67
CA VAL A 283 7.59 19.36 11.53
C VAL A 283 8.30 18.60 10.40
N LEU A 284 8.14 17.27 10.34
CA LEU A 284 8.68 16.46 9.25
C LEU A 284 8.06 16.83 7.89
N ASN A 285 6.75 17.05 7.84
CA ASN A 285 6.07 17.43 6.61
C ASN A 285 6.55 18.79 6.09
N GLN A 286 6.77 19.77 6.97
CA GLN A 286 7.29 21.09 6.63
C GLN A 286 8.68 21.00 5.99
N HIS A 287 9.59 20.21 6.56
CA HIS A 287 10.95 20.08 6.05
C HIS A 287 11.09 19.19 4.81
N LEU A 288 10.22 18.19 4.63
CA LEU A 288 10.39 17.17 3.59
C LEU A 288 9.44 17.33 2.40
N ILE A 289 8.31 18.01 2.58
CA ILE A 289 7.26 18.15 1.55
C ILE A 289 6.70 19.58 1.46
N THR A 290 6.80 20.39 2.52
CA THR A 290 6.11 21.68 2.71
C THR A 290 4.60 21.52 2.92
N CYS A 291 3.84 21.16 1.88
CA CYS A 291 2.38 20.98 1.96
C CYS A 291 1.87 19.98 0.90
N ALA A 292 0.64 19.47 1.08
CA ALA A 292 -0.02 18.68 0.04
C ALA A 292 -0.34 19.54 -1.20
N PRO A 293 -0.51 18.96 -2.40
CA PRO A 293 -0.73 19.73 -3.63
C PRO A 293 -1.99 20.63 -3.55
N THR A 294 -1.80 21.96 -3.56
CA THR A 294 -2.83 22.97 -3.27
C THR A 294 -4.06 22.85 -4.17
N ILE A 295 -3.90 22.89 -5.50
CA ILE A 295 -4.99 22.75 -6.49
C ILE A 295 -5.83 21.49 -6.23
N LEU A 296 -5.16 20.38 -5.91
CA LEU A 296 -5.84 19.09 -5.72
C LEU A 296 -6.60 19.05 -4.39
N GLN A 297 -6.07 19.68 -3.35
CA GLN A 297 -6.80 19.84 -2.08
C GLN A 297 -8.05 20.70 -2.25
N ASP A 298 -7.97 21.82 -2.97
CA ASP A 298 -9.13 22.68 -3.26
C ASP A 298 -10.21 21.92 -4.03
N TYR A 299 -9.80 21.21 -5.10
CA TYR A 299 -10.70 20.38 -5.89
C TYR A 299 -11.41 19.31 -5.06
N VAL A 300 -10.65 18.55 -4.28
CA VAL A 300 -11.18 17.48 -3.45
C VAL A 300 -12.09 18.05 -2.36
N THR A 301 -11.75 19.19 -1.77
CA THR A 301 -12.58 19.85 -0.74
C THR A 301 -13.96 20.18 -1.27
N LEU A 302 -14.03 20.79 -2.47
CA LEU A 302 -15.30 21.23 -3.07
C LEU A 302 -16.14 20.06 -3.60
N ASN A 303 -15.51 18.95 -3.99
CA ASN A 303 -16.19 17.81 -4.60
C ASN A 303 -16.23 16.55 -3.71
N PHE A 304 -15.92 16.69 -2.41
CA PHE A 304 -15.58 15.56 -1.53
C PHE A 304 -16.64 14.46 -1.53
N GLU A 305 -17.90 14.79 -1.26
CA GLU A 305 -19.01 13.84 -1.16
C GLU A 305 -19.29 13.17 -2.51
N LYS A 306 -19.26 13.94 -3.60
CA LYS A 306 -19.47 13.43 -4.96
C LYS A 306 -18.38 12.45 -5.35
N LEU A 307 -17.11 12.82 -5.17
CA LEU A 307 -15.96 11.97 -5.47
C LEU A 307 -16.01 10.66 -4.67
N PHE A 308 -16.31 10.76 -3.39
CA PHE A 308 -16.45 9.61 -2.51
C PHE A 308 -17.56 8.67 -2.96
N ASN A 309 -18.79 9.19 -3.13
CA ASN A 309 -19.96 8.40 -3.51
C ASN A 309 -19.80 7.74 -4.89
N ASP A 310 -19.25 8.46 -5.86
CA ASP A 310 -18.96 7.92 -7.18
C ASP A 310 -17.93 6.79 -7.12
N ASN A 311 -16.89 6.94 -6.29
CA ASN A 311 -15.89 5.90 -6.14
C ASN A 311 -16.41 4.66 -5.41
N ILE A 312 -17.25 4.81 -4.38
CA ILE A 312 -17.91 3.67 -3.71
C ILE A 312 -18.69 2.81 -4.72
N LYS A 313 -19.41 3.43 -5.67
CA LYS A 313 -20.10 2.68 -6.76
C LYS A 313 -19.12 1.89 -7.62
N LYS A 314 -17.95 2.45 -7.93
CA LYS A 314 -16.91 1.75 -8.69
C LYS A 314 -16.29 0.60 -7.88
N ILE A 315 -16.05 0.80 -6.58
CA ILE A 315 -15.56 -0.24 -5.68
C ILE A 315 -16.53 -1.42 -5.65
N ARG A 316 -17.85 -1.20 -5.54
CA ARG A 316 -18.85 -2.27 -5.60
C ARG A 316 -18.72 -3.13 -6.87
N LYS A 317 -18.50 -2.51 -8.03
CA LYS A 317 -18.26 -3.24 -9.29
C LYS A 317 -16.98 -4.08 -9.24
N VAL A 318 -15.92 -3.57 -8.61
CA VAL A 318 -14.68 -4.33 -8.38
C VAL A 318 -14.92 -5.52 -7.46
N MET A 319 -15.72 -5.36 -6.40
CA MET A 319 -16.03 -6.46 -5.48
C MET A 319 -16.93 -7.53 -6.12
N ILE A 320 -17.89 -7.17 -6.98
CA ILE A 320 -18.64 -8.15 -7.81
C ILE A 320 -17.67 -8.92 -8.72
N LYS A 321 -16.75 -8.21 -9.38
CA LYS A 321 -15.72 -8.83 -10.23
C LYS A 321 -14.82 -9.76 -9.40
N ARG A 322 -14.46 -9.37 -8.17
CA ARG A 322 -13.70 -10.20 -7.24
C ARG A 322 -14.41 -11.52 -6.96
N GLN A 323 -15.70 -11.49 -6.64
CA GLN A 323 -16.47 -12.72 -6.39
C GLN A 323 -16.45 -13.65 -7.61
N LYS A 324 -16.66 -13.11 -8.81
CA LYS A 324 -16.61 -13.91 -10.05
C LYS A 324 -15.23 -14.53 -10.31
N ILE A 325 -14.15 -13.87 -9.89
CA ILE A 325 -12.78 -14.38 -9.99
C ILE A 325 -12.51 -15.42 -8.91
N TYR A 326 -13.01 -15.23 -7.69
CA TYR A 326 -12.94 -16.20 -6.61
C TYR A 326 -13.58 -17.55 -7.02
N GLU A 327 -14.81 -17.52 -7.54
CA GLU A 327 -15.47 -18.73 -8.05
C GLU A 327 -14.69 -19.37 -9.20
N PHE A 328 -14.11 -18.55 -10.08
CA PHE A 328 -13.30 -19.06 -11.18
C PHE A 328 -12.02 -19.73 -10.70
N LEU A 329 -11.30 -19.13 -9.73
CA LEU A 329 -10.10 -19.72 -9.13
C LEU A 329 -10.39 -21.09 -8.50
N LYS A 330 -11.53 -21.22 -7.80
CA LYS A 330 -12.01 -22.52 -7.30
C LYS A 330 -12.29 -23.51 -8.43
N LYS A 331 -13.03 -23.09 -9.46
CA LYS A 331 -13.36 -23.93 -10.62
C LYS A 331 -12.12 -24.49 -11.31
N ILE A 332 -11.05 -23.70 -11.40
CA ILE A 332 -9.79 -24.14 -12.02
C ILE A 332 -8.78 -24.67 -10.99
N ASP A 333 -9.16 -24.94 -9.75
CA ASP A 333 -8.28 -25.46 -8.68
C ASP A 333 -6.94 -24.71 -8.55
N LEU A 334 -6.97 -23.37 -8.63
CA LEU A 334 -5.82 -22.54 -8.28
C LEU A 334 -5.93 -22.08 -6.83
N LYS A 335 -5.02 -22.54 -5.99
CA LYS A 335 -4.97 -22.19 -4.55
C LYS A 335 -4.49 -20.76 -4.34
N PHE A 336 -5.02 -20.06 -3.34
CA PHE A 336 -4.62 -18.70 -2.95
C PHE A 336 -4.81 -18.50 -1.44
N LEU A 337 -4.15 -17.51 -0.85
CA LEU A 337 -4.39 -17.16 0.57
C LEU A 337 -5.78 -16.55 0.74
N GLU A 338 -6.44 -16.91 1.83
CA GLU A 338 -7.78 -16.42 2.16
C GLU A 338 -7.81 -14.88 2.27
N GLY A 339 -8.88 -14.31 1.74
CA GLY A 339 -9.10 -12.87 1.73
C GLY A 339 -10.31 -12.49 0.87
N SER A 340 -11.25 -11.76 1.45
CA SER A 340 -12.47 -11.30 0.79
C SER A 340 -12.39 -9.87 0.27
N SER A 341 -11.41 -9.11 0.74
CA SER A 341 -11.34 -7.66 0.57
C SER A 341 -10.26 -7.25 -0.43
N THR A 342 -10.17 -5.95 -0.71
CA THR A 342 -9.27 -5.35 -1.71
C THR A 342 -9.52 -5.87 -3.15
N PHE A 343 -8.67 -5.43 -4.07
CA PHE A 343 -8.61 -5.92 -5.44
C PHE A 343 -7.42 -6.84 -5.70
N TYR A 344 -6.86 -7.48 -4.67
CA TYR A 344 -5.74 -8.41 -4.79
C TYR A 344 -6.11 -9.85 -4.47
N PHE A 345 -5.54 -10.79 -5.22
CA PHE A 345 -5.41 -12.19 -4.83
C PHE A 345 -3.94 -12.52 -4.66
N PHE A 346 -3.64 -13.46 -3.78
CA PHE A 346 -2.29 -13.93 -3.54
C PHE A 346 -2.22 -15.43 -3.78
N ILE A 347 -1.89 -15.78 -5.02
CA ILE A 347 -2.00 -17.12 -5.59
C ILE A 347 -0.80 -17.95 -5.14
N SER A 348 -1.07 -19.16 -4.64
CA SER A 348 -0.05 -20.12 -4.21
C SER A 348 0.59 -20.79 -5.43
N ILE A 349 1.91 -20.87 -5.41
CA ILE A 349 2.74 -21.51 -6.42
C ILE A 349 3.46 -22.70 -5.76
N PRO A 350 3.55 -23.86 -6.43
CA PRO A 350 4.34 -24.99 -5.93
C PRO A 350 5.75 -24.57 -5.55
N LYS A 351 6.24 -25.04 -4.39
CA LYS A 351 7.55 -24.64 -3.81
C LYS A 351 8.74 -24.87 -4.75
N LYS A 352 8.63 -25.84 -5.68
CA LYS A 352 9.65 -26.16 -6.69
C LYS A 352 9.81 -25.09 -7.77
N ILE A 353 8.81 -24.20 -7.93
CA ILE A 353 8.80 -23.16 -8.96
C ILE A 353 9.31 -21.84 -8.36
N ASN A 354 10.32 -21.26 -9.01
CA ASN A 354 10.79 -19.92 -8.67
C ASN A 354 9.80 -18.87 -9.22
N THR A 355 9.15 -18.12 -8.32
CA THR A 355 8.10 -17.15 -8.67
C THR A 355 8.60 -15.97 -9.49
N TYR A 356 9.84 -15.51 -9.26
CA TYR A 356 10.46 -14.47 -10.07
C TYR A 356 10.62 -14.90 -11.53
N ASN A 357 11.19 -16.09 -11.76
CA ASN A 357 11.37 -16.66 -13.11
C ASN A 357 10.03 -16.94 -13.78
N LEU A 358 9.03 -17.40 -13.03
CA LEU A 358 7.65 -17.58 -13.53
C LEU A 358 7.04 -16.25 -13.99
N CYS A 359 7.09 -15.20 -13.15
CA CYS A 359 6.58 -13.87 -13.51
C CYS A 359 7.32 -13.28 -14.72
N LYS A 360 8.65 -13.49 -14.81
CA LYS A 360 9.44 -13.10 -15.98
C LYS A 360 8.96 -13.84 -17.23
N LYS A 361 8.84 -15.17 -17.17
CA LYS A 361 8.39 -16.00 -18.30
C LYS A 361 6.99 -15.59 -18.78
N LEU A 362 6.04 -15.40 -17.87
CA LEU A 362 4.68 -14.93 -18.19
C LEU A 362 4.67 -13.55 -18.84
N LEU A 363 5.51 -12.62 -18.37
CA LEU A 363 5.58 -11.28 -18.94
C LEU A 363 6.18 -11.30 -20.36
N PHE A 364 7.32 -11.97 -20.54
CA PHE A 364 8.06 -11.92 -21.81
C PHE A 364 7.49 -12.85 -22.89
N LYS A 365 6.97 -14.03 -22.51
CA LYS A 365 6.40 -15.00 -23.46
C LYS A 365 4.90 -14.82 -23.67
N ASN A 366 4.14 -14.51 -22.61
CA ASN A 366 2.67 -14.49 -22.66
C ASN A 366 2.07 -13.07 -22.53
N ASN A 367 2.88 -12.04 -22.34
CA ASN A 367 2.43 -10.65 -22.11
C ASN A 367 1.46 -10.52 -20.91
N ILE A 368 1.71 -11.27 -19.83
CA ILE A 368 0.92 -11.20 -18.60
C ILE A 368 1.84 -10.80 -17.44
N SER A 369 1.48 -9.75 -16.69
CA SER A 369 2.28 -9.31 -15.54
C SER A 369 1.66 -9.71 -14.19
N PHE A 370 2.50 -10.23 -13.30
CA PHE A 370 2.19 -10.47 -11.88
C PHE A 370 3.31 -9.86 -11.03
N VAL A 371 3.16 -9.86 -9.69
CA VAL A 371 4.27 -9.51 -8.79
C VAL A 371 4.68 -10.73 -7.97
N PRO A 372 5.96 -11.14 -7.98
CA PRO A 372 6.48 -12.19 -7.12
C PRO A 372 6.20 -11.95 -5.62
N GLY A 373 5.93 -13.02 -4.87
CA GLY A 373 5.52 -12.98 -3.46
C GLY A 373 6.63 -12.63 -2.49
N ASP A 374 7.89 -12.86 -2.88
CA ASP A 374 9.10 -12.51 -2.11
C ASP A 374 9.19 -11.01 -1.77
N ALA A 375 8.58 -10.16 -2.60
CA ALA A 375 8.43 -8.73 -2.36
C ALA A 375 7.59 -8.39 -1.10
N TYR A 376 6.76 -9.33 -0.62
CA TYR A 376 5.83 -9.12 0.50
C TYR A 376 6.20 -9.92 1.76
N GLY A 377 7.23 -10.76 1.68
CA GLY A 377 7.65 -11.60 2.79
C GLY A 377 8.48 -12.81 2.38
N LYS A 378 9.35 -13.28 3.28
CA LYS A 378 10.14 -14.50 3.09
C LYS A 378 9.30 -15.75 3.19
N SER A 379 8.30 -15.80 4.09
CA SER A 379 7.47 -17.00 4.27
C SER A 379 6.49 -17.22 3.11
N VAL A 380 6.35 -16.24 2.23
CA VAL A 380 5.42 -16.26 1.09
C VAL A 380 6.12 -16.15 -0.27
N LYS A 381 7.41 -16.51 -0.34
CA LYS A 381 8.18 -16.48 -1.60
C LYS A 381 7.55 -17.33 -2.72
N ASN A 382 6.79 -18.35 -2.35
CA ASN A 382 6.08 -19.26 -3.26
C ASN A 382 4.67 -18.77 -3.61
N PHE A 383 4.42 -17.47 -3.58
CA PHE A 383 3.16 -16.88 -4.01
C PHE A 383 3.39 -15.85 -5.11
N VAL A 384 2.33 -15.48 -5.82
CA VAL A 384 2.31 -14.33 -6.73
C VAL A 384 1.10 -13.47 -6.42
N ARG A 385 1.30 -12.15 -6.38
CA ARG A 385 0.21 -11.19 -6.25
C ARG A 385 -0.38 -10.89 -7.61
N MET A 386 -1.70 -10.98 -7.68
CA MET A 386 -2.54 -10.62 -8.81
C MET A 386 -3.48 -9.47 -8.40
N SER A 387 -3.51 -8.40 -9.18
CA SER A 387 -4.48 -7.31 -9.08
C SER A 387 -5.57 -7.49 -10.13
N ILE A 388 -6.82 -7.34 -9.72
CA ILE A 388 -7.99 -7.49 -10.60
C ILE A 388 -8.57 -6.16 -11.05
N GLY A 389 -8.06 -5.05 -10.52
CA GLY A 389 -8.77 -3.77 -10.55
C GLY A 389 -9.01 -3.26 -11.97
N THR A 390 -7.94 -3.13 -12.74
CA THR A 390 -7.92 -2.46 -14.04
C THR A 390 -8.25 -3.35 -15.23
N GLU A 391 -7.99 -4.65 -15.14
CA GLU A 391 -8.20 -5.60 -16.23
C GLU A 391 -9.65 -6.11 -16.31
N SER A 392 -10.05 -6.54 -17.52
CA SER A 392 -11.36 -7.14 -17.77
C SER A 392 -11.45 -8.54 -17.17
N LEU A 393 -12.66 -8.98 -16.79
CA LEU A 393 -12.86 -10.33 -16.25
C LEU A 393 -12.39 -11.41 -17.23
N ASN A 394 -12.63 -11.23 -18.53
CA ASN A 394 -12.23 -12.19 -19.56
C ASN A 394 -10.71 -12.28 -19.70
N ASN A 395 -9.99 -11.14 -19.69
CA ASN A 395 -8.53 -11.13 -19.72
C ASN A 395 -7.94 -11.82 -18.48
N ILE A 396 -8.52 -11.55 -17.30
CA ILE A 396 -8.08 -12.17 -16.04
C ILE A 396 -8.26 -13.69 -16.11
N LYS A 397 -9.42 -14.18 -16.55
CA LYS A 397 -9.68 -15.62 -16.68
C LYS A 397 -8.68 -16.29 -17.63
N LYS A 398 -8.42 -15.69 -18.80
CA LYS A 398 -7.41 -16.19 -19.75
C LYS A 398 -6.01 -16.22 -19.12
N ALA A 399 -5.62 -15.15 -18.43
CA ALA A 399 -4.33 -15.08 -17.77
C ALA A 399 -4.15 -16.13 -16.66
N LEU A 400 -5.21 -16.43 -15.91
CA LEU A 400 -5.20 -17.47 -14.88
C LEU A 400 -5.08 -18.88 -15.47
N LEU A 401 -5.72 -19.17 -16.61
CA LEU A 401 -5.54 -20.45 -17.32
C LEU A 401 -4.11 -20.62 -17.82
N VAL A 402 -3.50 -19.55 -18.36
CA VAL A 402 -2.08 -19.55 -18.74
C VAL A 402 -1.20 -19.77 -17.52
N LEU A 403 -1.45 -19.08 -16.39
CA LEU A 403 -0.70 -19.31 -15.15
C LEU A 403 -0.80 -20.78 -14.73
N LYS A 404 -2.00 -21.37 -14.76
CA LYS A 404 -2.23 -22.78 -14.39
C LYS A 404 -1.43 -23.74 -15.25
N SER A 405 -1.28 -23.50 -16.56
CA SER A 405 -0.50 -24.40 -17.43
C SER A 405 1.01 -24.38 -17.14
N TYR A 406 1.49 -23.49 -16.27
CA TYR A 406 2.88 -23.46 -15.79
C TYR A 406 3.08 -24.11 -14.42
N LEU A 407 2.01 -24.48 -13.71
CA LEU A 407 2.07 -25.10 -12.39
C LEU A 407 2.03 -26.62 -12.51
#